data_AF-A0A2M9Z6W8-F1
#
_entry.id   AF-A0A2M9Z6W8-F1
#
_cell.length_a   1.000
_cell.length_b   1.000
_cell.length_c   1.000
_cell.angle_alpha   90.00
_cell.angle_beta   90.00
_cell.angle_gamma   90.00
#
_symmetry.space_group_name_H-M   'P 1'
#
loop_
_entity.id
_entity.type
_entity.pdbx_description
1 polymer ?
#
loop_
_entity_poly.entity_id
_entity_poly.type
_entity_poly.pdbx_seq_one_letter_code
_entity_poly.pdbx_strand_id
1 'polypeptide(L)'
;MGNNPKQSIEGDGNQQAGRDIFNVNISTAEEIKFIFYEKDIAEVIVHFDAQKTKVFNGVDNLERIDIEEKNQKNNLSPTYFEFIEENSLSSFKRMDAFLRSPGNQEFLEMYRNTTTEIQHKILSSGSFTAQPFEKVLAAIYEGVMKNAPENIKKQRTLVLKFIHYMYWNCDIGLK
;
A
#
# COMPACT_ATOMS: atom_id res chain seq x y z
N MET A 1 -18.78 -3.01 -88.99
CA MET A 1 -19.51 -3.97 -88.14
C MET A 1 -18.81 -4.02 -86.80
N GLY A 2 -19.51 -3.78 -85.70
CA GLY A 2 -18.97 -3.88 -84.34
C GLY A 2 -19.75 -3.02 -83.36
N ASN A 3 -20.58 -3.67 -82.55
CA ASN A 3 -21.57 -3.13 -81.63
C ASN A 3 -20.99 -2.47 -80.36
N ASN A 4 -21.81 -1.58 -79.80
CA ASN A 4 -21.80 -0.97 -78.47
C ASN A 4 -22.12 -2.04 -77.36
N PRO A 5 -22.25 -1.72 -76.04
CA PRO A 5 -21.27 -1.28 -75.04
C PRO A 5 -21.40 -2.00 -73.66
N LYS A 6 -20.67 -1.48 -72.64
CA LYS A 6 -20.87 -1.58 -71.17
C LYS A 6 -20.50 -2.89 -70.46
N GLN A 7 -19.66 -2.79 -69.43
CA GLN A 7 -20.11 -2.95 -68.04
C GLN A 7 -19.12 -2.39 -67.02
N SER A 8 -19.70 -1.76 -66.01
CA SER A 8 -19.11 -1.09 -64.87
C SER A 8 -18.63 -2.08 -63.82
N ILE A 9 -17.56 -1.75 -63.09
CA ILE A 9 -17.31 -2.32 -61.76
C ILE A 9 -17.29 -1.14 -60.80
N GLU A 10 -18.41 -1.01 -60.10
CA GLU A 10 -18.56 -0.14 -58.93
C GLU A 10 -17.58 -0.61 -57.86
N GLY A 11 -16.75 0.31 -57.36
CA GLY A 11 -15.89 0.05 -56.22
C GLY A 11 -16.76 -0.14 -54.99
N ASP A 12 -16.68 -1.34 -54.40
CA ASP A 12 -17.34 -1.66 -53.14
C ASP A 12 -17.07 -0.56 -52.10
N GLY A 13 -18.18 -0.08 -51.53
CA GLY A 13 -18.21 1.02 -50.58
C GLY A 13 -17.25 0.80 -49.41
N ASN A 14 -16.17 1.56 -49.41
CA ASN A 14 -15.37 1.76 -48.20
C ASN A 14 -16.13 2.73 -47.30
N GLN A 15 -17.13 2.23 -46.57
CA GLN A 15 -17.63 2.90 -45.38
C GLN A 15 -16.56 2.79 -44.29
N GLN A 16 -15.56 3.66 -44.35
CA GLN A 16 -14.73 3.95 -43.20
C GLN A 16 -15.53 4.89 -42.29
N ALA A 17 -16.55 4.35 -41.63
CA ALA A 17 -17.22 5.01 -40.53
C ALA A 17 -16.21 5.07 -39.37
N GLY A 18 -15.86 6.30 -39.00
CA GLY A 18 -14.97 6.57 -37.89
C GLY A 18 -15.41 5.80 -36.67
N ARG A 19 -14.52 4.95 -36.15
CA ARG A 19 -14.58 4.63 -34.73
C ARG A 19 -14.30 5.95 -34.06
N ASP A 20 -15.33 6.52 -33.43
CA ASP A 20 -15.12 7.55 -32.42
C ASP A 20 -14.04 7.02 -31.50
N ILE A 21 -12.83 7.55 -31.66
CA ILE A 21 -11.77 7.39 -30.70
C ILE A 21 -12.35 8.11 -29.50
N PHE A 22 -12.97 7.35 -28.59
CA PHE A 22 -13.11 7.77 -27.22
C PHE A 22 -11.69 8.11 -26.81
N ASN A 23 -11.35 9.40 -26.90
CA ASN A 23 -10.25 10.00 -26.20
C ASN A 23 -10.68 9.88 -24.74
N VAL A 24 -10.56 8.66 -24.20
CA VAL A 24 -10.52 8.43 -22.78
C VAL A 24 -9.25 9.16 -22.40
N ASN A 25 -9.45 10.41 -21.98
CA ASN A 25 -8.47 11.15 -21.23
C ASN A 25 -8.37 10.36 -19.92
N ILE A 26 -7.64 9.24 -19.96
CA ILE A 26 -7.15 8.57 -18.78
C ILE A 26 -6.17 9.60 -18.25
N SER A 27 -6.67 10.53 -17.42
CA SER A 27 -5.82 11.24 -16.49
C SER A 27 -5.18 10.12 -15.69
N THR A 28 -3.95 9.76 -16.06
CA THR A 28 -3.16 8.79 -15.33
C THR A 28 -3.01 9.40 -13.95
N ALA A 29 -3.84 8.96 -13.00
CA ALA A 29 -3.68 9.31 -11.60
C ALA A 29 -2.22 8.99 -11.28
N GLU A 30 -1.46 10.02 -10.91
CA GLU A 30 -0.04 9.88 -10.68
C GLU A 30 0.16 8.76 -9.64
N GLU A 31 0.88 7.73 -10.03
CA GLU A 31 1.07 6.55 -9.19
C GLU A 31 1.86 6.96 -7.94
N ILE A 32 1.24 6.87 -6.76
CA ILE A 32 1.92 7.20 -5.51
C ILE A 32 3.12 6.27 -5.34
N LYS A 33 4.30 6.85 -5.23
CA LYS A 33 5.55 6.16 -4.92
C LYS A 33 6.19 6.79 -3.71
N PHE A 34 6.40 5.98 -2.67
CA PHE A 34 7.16 6.41 -1.50
C PHE A 34 8.61 5.95 -1.62
N ILE A 35 9.52 6.90 -1.60
CA ILE A 35 10.95 6.66 -1.40
C ILE A 35 11.25 7.11 0.02
N PHE A 36 11.61 6.19 0.90
CA PHE A 36 11.97 6.42 2.31
C PHE A 36 13.13 5.51 2.68
N TYR A 37 13.73 5.70 3.85
CA TYR A 37 14.81 4.85 4.31
C TYR A 37 14.28 3.48 4.77
N GLU A 38 14.22 2.53 3.84
CA GLU A 38 13.61 1.21 4.02
C GLU A 38 14.43 0.24 4.88
N LYS A 39 15.72 0.54 5.10
CA LYS A 39 16.63 -0.32 5.86
C LYS A 39 16.23 -0.44 7.33
N ASP A 40 15.77 0.65 7.94
CA ASP A 40 15.32 0.67 9.33
C ASP A 40 14.20 -0.35 9.57
N ILE A 41 13.13 -0.29 8.77
CA ILE A 41 12.02 -1.25 8.92
C ILE A 41 12.43 -2.68 8.55
N ALA A 42 13.35 -2.85 7.60
CA ALA A 42 13.91 -4.17 7.29
C ALA A 42 14.64 -4.77 8.52
N GLU A 43 15.48 -4.00 9.20
CA GLU A 43 16.19 -4.44 10.41
C GLU A 43 15.20 -4.77 11.54
N VAL A 44 14.20 -3.91 11.77
CA VAL A 44 13.12 -4.17 12.73
C VAL A 44 12.44 -5.52 12.47
N ILE A 45 12.11 -5.81 11.21
CA ILE A 45 11.45 -7.07 10.80
C ILE A 45 12.36 -8.28 11.06
N VAL A 46 13.63 -8.19 10.71
CA VAL A 46 14.61 -9.27 10.93
C VAL A 46 14.75 -9.59 12.42
N HIS A 47 14.88 -8.55 13.25
CA HIS A 47 15.03 -8.72 14.69
C HIS A 47 13.72 -9.18 15.36
N PHE A 48 12.56 -8.78 14.84
CA PHE A 48 11.27 -9.30 15.28
C PHE A 48 11.14 -10.81 15.00
N ASP A 49 11.43 -11.26 13.77
CA ASP A 49 11.33 -12.68 13.41
C ASP A 49 12.36 -13.54 14.19
N ALA A 50 13.56 -13.01 14.44
CA ALA A 50 14.55 -13.69 15.27
C ALA A 50 14.09 -13.93 16.72
N GLN A 51 13.18 -13.09 17.22
CA GLN A 51 12.61 -13.20 18.57
C GLN A 51 11.24 -13.90 18.59
N LYS A 52 10.87 -14.60 17.51
CA LYS A 52 9.53 -15.20 17.37
C LYS A 52 9.18 -16.33 18.34
N THR A 53 10.13 -16.81 19.13
CA THR A 53 9.88 -17.81 20.19
C THR A 53 9.81 -17.19 21.58
N LYS A 54 10.18 -15.91 21.74
CA LYS A 54 10.06 -15.22 23.02
C LYS A 54 8.59 -14.95 23.34
N VAL A 55 8.22 -15.23 24.59
CA VAL A 55 6.93 -14.83 25.15
C VAL A 55 7.03 -13.35 25.49
N PHE A 56 6.22 -12.54 24.81
CA PHE A 56 6.05 -11.14 25.16
C PHE A 56 4.68 -10.99 25.81
N ASN A 57 4.65 -10.49 27.04
CA ASN A 57 3.40 -10.10 27.69
C ASN A 57 2.96 -8.78 27.05
N GLY A 58 2.02 -8.84 26.12
CA GLY A 58 1.42 -7.66 25.52
C GLY A 58 0.54 -6.91 26.53
N VAL A 59 0.33 -5.62 26.28
CA VAL A 59 -0.69 -4.85 26.98
C VAL A 59 -2.00 -5.03 26.22
N ASP A 60 -3.07 -5.47 26.89
CA ASP A 60 -4.37 -5.71 26.23
C ASP A 60 -5.07 -4.42 25.76
N ASN A 61 -4.64 -3.26 26.26
CA ASN A 61 -5.08 -1.95 25.81
C ASN A 61 -4.17 -1.42 24.70
N LEU A 62 -4.33 -1.94 23.49
CA LEU A 62 -4.14 -1.07 22.32
C LEU A 62 -5.30 -0.08 22.37
N GLU A 63 -5.02 1.20 22.63
CA GLU A 63 -6.06 2.23 22.74
C GLU A 63 -7.00 2.12 21.54
N ARG A 64 -8.29 1.88 21.81
CA ARG A 64 -9.33 1.91 20.78
C ARG A 64 -9.53 3.36 20.37
N ILE A 65 -8.69 3.83 19.46
CA ILE A 65 -9.09 4.89 18.55
C ILE A 65 -10.34 4.40 17.82
N ASP A 66 -11.26 5.31 17.54
CA ASP A 66 -12.42 5.00 16.71
C ASP A 66 -11.91 4.64 15.31
N ILE A 67 -11.68 3.35 15.10
CA ILE A 67 -11.07 2.82 13.87
C ILE A 67 -12.00 3.06 12.68
N GLU A 68 -13.31 3.17 12.90
CA GLU A 68 -14.30 3.48 11.87
C GLU A 68 -14.13 4.93 11.42
N GLU A 69 -14.03 5.88 12.35
CA GLU A 69 -13.75 7.29 12.05
C GLU A 69 -12.41 7.44 11.31
N LYS A 70 -11.38 6.72 11.76
CA LYS A 70 -10.06 6.70 11.10
C LYS A 70 -10.14 6.17 9.68
N ASN A 71 -10.82 5.04 9.46
CA ASN A 71 -11.00 4.44 8.14
C ASN A 71 -11.71 5.42 7.18
N GLN A 72 -12.74 6.11 7.66
CA GLN A 72 -13.45 7.14 6.89
C GLN A 72 -12.54 8.32 6.53
N LYS A 73 -11.81 8.91 7.50
CA LYS A 73 -10.90 10.04 7.27
C LYS A 73 -9.81 9.72 6.24
N ASN A 74 -9.32 8.49 6.23
CA ASN A 74 -8.27 8.06 5.33
C ASN A 74 -8.79 7.52 4.00
N ASN A 75 -10.11 7.29 3.85
CA ASN A 75 -10.71 6.62 2.71
C ASN A 75 -10.18 5.18 2.54
N LEU A 76 -10.08 4.41 3.64
CA LEU A 76 -9.77 2.98 3.59
C LEU A 76 -11.04 2.19 3.31
N SER A 77 -11.04 1.30 2.31
CA SER A 77 -12.22 0.51 2.00
C SER A 77 -12.56 -0.51 3.11
N PRO A 78 -13.85 -0.79 3.36
CA PRO A 78 -14.26 -1.83 4.32
C PRO A 78 -13.67 -3.21 4.01
N THR A 79 -13.61 -3.57 2.72
CA THR A 79 -13.02 -4.84 2.26
C THR A 79 -11.53 -4.94 2.60
N TYR A 80 -10.78 -3.85 2.45
CA TYR A 80 -9.37 -3.87 2.83
C TYR A 80 -9.19 -3.88 4.35
N PHE A 81 -10.08 -3.21 5.09
CA PHE A 81 -10.06 -3.26 6.54
C PHE A 81 -10.31 -4.67 7.09
N GLU A 82 -11.30 -5.39 6.56
CA GLU A 82 -11.54 -6.81 6.88
C GLU A 82 -10.29 -7.67 6.59
N PHE A 83 -9.61 -7.42 5.47
CA PHE A 83 -8.34 -8.08 5.16
C PHE A 83 -7.26 -7.81 6.22
N ILE A 84 -7.16 -6.59 6.77
CA ILE A 84 -6.24 -6.28 7.87
C ILE A 84 -6.59 -7.11 9.12
N GLU A 85 -7.87 -7.14 9.49
CA GLU A 85 -8.35 -7.86 10.67
C GLU A 85 -8.04 -9.36 10.60
N GLU A 86 -8.38 -9.99 9.48
CA GLU A 86 -8.18 -11.43 9.26
C GLU A 86 -6.70 -11.81 9.22
N ASN A 87 -5.86 -11.00 8.58
CA ASN A 87 -4.50 -11.40 8.25
C ASN A 87 -3.45 -10.89 9.23
N SER A 88 -3.71 -9.80 9.94
CA SER A 88 -2.65 -9.03 10.64
C SER A 88 -2.90 -8.79 12.11
N LEU A 89 -4.17 -8.66 12.53
CA LEU A 89 -4.53 -8.30 13.90
C LEU A 89 -3.94 -9.24 14.95
N SER A 90 -3.89 -10.54 14.66
CA SER A 90 -3.28 -11.56 15.52
C SER A 90 -1.80 -11.32 15.83
N SER A 91 -1.10 -10.52 15.01
CA SER A 91 0.32 -10.21 15.16
C SER A 91 0.57 -8.90 15.92
N PHE A 92 -0.42 -8.01 16.03
CA PHE A 92 -0.23 -6.65 16.56
C PHE A 92 0.16 -6.62 18.04
N LYS A 93 -0.48 -7.43 18.89
CA LYS A 93 -0.11 -7.52 20.32
C LYS A 93 1.36 -7.88 20.50
N ARG A 94 1.85 -8.77 19.64
CA ARG A 94 3.24 -9.22 19.67
C ARG A 94 4.20 -8.15 19.15
N MET A 95 3.84 -7.44 18.07
CA MET A 95 4.61 -6.33 17.53
C MET A 95 4.77 -5.22 18.56
N ASP A 96 3.67 -4.82 19.21
CA ASP A 96 3.66 -3.83 20.27
C ASP A 96 4.59 -4.23 21.43
N ALA A 97 4.47 -5.47 21.90
CA ALA A 97 5.28 -5.96 23.00
C ALA A 97 6.77 -6.12 22.64
N PHE A 98 7.09 -6.47 21.38
CA PHE A 98 8.45 -6.44 20.88
C PHE A 98 9.02 -5.01 20.90
N LEU A 99 8.30 -4.04 20.35
CA LEU A 99 8.75 -2.65 20.25
C LEU A 99 8.91 -1.99 21.63
N ARG A 100 8.05 -2.34 22.59
CA ARG A 100 8.11 -1.81 23.97
C ARG A 100 9.15 -2.48 24.87
N SER A 101 9.76 -3.58 24.41
CA SER A 101 10.77 -4.29 25.21
C SER A 101 11.99 -3.39 25.49
N PRO A 102 12.48 -3.30 26.74
CA PRO A 102 13.67 -2.52 27.08
C PRO A 102 14.92 -2.90 26.28
N GLY A 103 15.04 -4.17 25.85
CA GLY A 103 16.15 -4.63 25.01
C GLY A 103 16.04 -4.26 23.53
N ASN A 104 14.94 -3.66 23.10
CA ASN A 104 14.63 -3.37 21.69
C ASN A 104 14.48 -1.86 21.43
N GLN A 105 15.03 -0.99 22.28
CA GLN A 105 14.88 0.47 22.14
C GLN A 105 15.43 0.99 20.80
N GLU A 106 16.54 0.45 20.32
CA GLU A 106 17.10 0.78 19.00
C GLU A 106 16.11 0.46 17.87
N PHE A 107 15.46 -0.70 17.91
CA PHE A 107 14.45 -1.07 16.92
C PHE A 107 13.17 -0.23 17.03
N LEU A 108 12.80 0.21 18.23
CA LEU A 108 11.72 1.18 18.42
C LEU A 108 12.05 2.53 17.79
N GLU A 109 13.30 2.98 17.89
CA GLU A 109 13.77 4.21 17.27
C GLU A 109 13.75 4.10 15.74
N MET A 110 14.29 3.02 15.16
CA MET A 110 14.21 2.73 13.72
C MET A 110 12.76 2.70 13.21
N TYR A 111 11.85 2.05 13.96
CA TYR A 111 10.42 2.04 13.65
C TYR A 111 9.82 3.45 13.66
N ARG A 112 10.12 4.25 14.69
CA ARG A 112 9.63 5.63 14.83
C ARG A 112 10.16 6.56 13.74
N ASN A 113 11.43 6.43 13.38
CA ASN A 113 12.03 7.19 12.28
C ASN A 113 11.31 6.86 10.96
N THR A 114 11.12 5.57 10.69
CA THR A 114 10.41 5.10 9.49
C THR A 114 8.97 5.63 9.43
N THR A 115 8.20 5.48 10.51
CA THR A 115 6.80 5.93 10.55
C THR A 115 6.68 7.44 10.44
N THR A 116 7.58 8.21 11.07
CA THR A 116 7.65 9.66 10.95
C THR A 116 7.95 10.09 9.51
N GLU A 117 8.93 9.45 8.86
CA GLU A 117 9.27 9.75 7.47
C GLU A 117 8.10 9.42 6.52
N ILE A 118 7.46 8.25 6.68
CA ILE A 118 6.31 7.85 5.89
C ILE A 118 5.15 8.85 6.07
N GLN A 119 4.82 9.20 7.32
CA GLN A 119 3.74 10.14 7.61
C GLN A 119 4.01 11.52 6.99
N HIS A 120 5.25 12.00 7.08
CA HIS A 120 5.66 13.25 6.43
C HIS A 120 5.39 13.21 4.92
N LYS A 121 5.70 12.09 4.24
CA LYS A 121 5.46 11.94 2.80
C LYS A 121 3.97 11.80 2.47
N ILE A 122 3.19 11.08 3.27
CA ILE A 122 1.73 10.99 3.10
C ILE A 122 1.14 12.39 3.12
N LEU A 123 1.43 13.18 4.17
CA LEU A 123 0.89 14.53 4.32
C LEU A 123 1.40 15.49 3.24
N SER A 124 2.63 15.31 2.76
CA SER A 124 3.22 16.14 1.70
C SER A 124 2.70 15.83 0.29
N SER A 125 2.10 14.67 0.07
CA SER A 125 1.60 14.26 -1.26
C SER A 125 0.38 15.07 -1.73
N GLY A 126 -0.28 15.82 -0.83
CA GLY A 126 -1.39 16.74 -1.14
C GLY A 126 -2.70 16.09 -1.62
N SER A 127 -2.66 14.85 -2.11
CA SER A 127 -3.78 14.17 -2.77
C SER A 127 -4.14 12.81 -2.17
N PHE A 128 -3.45 12.34 -1.11
CA PHE A 128 -3.67 11.00 -0.58
C PHE A 128 -5.12 10.73 -0.13
N THR A 129 -5.86 11.76 0.29
CA THR A 129 -7.28 11.66 0.69
C THR A 129 -8.23 11.52 -0.49
N ALA A 130 -7.80 11.86 -1.71
CA ALA A 130 -8.60 11.74 -2.93
C ALA A 130 -8.56 10.32 -3.53
N GLN A 131 -7.79 9.40 -2.93
CA GLN A 131 -7.65 8.02 -3.39
C GLN A 131 -7.84 7.03 -2.24
N PRO A 132 -8.12 5.75 -2.53
CA PRO A 132 -8.25 4.74 -1.49
C PRO A 132 -6.94 4.57 -0.70
N PHE A 133 -7.01 4.52 0.62
CA PHE A 133 -5.82 4.44 1.48
C PHE A 133 -5.02 3.15 1.27
N GLU A 134 -5.67 2.06 0.86
CA GLU A 134 -5.00 0.82 0.51
C GLU A 134 -3.95 1.00 -0.61
N LYS A 135 -4.10 2.00 -1.49
CA LYS A 135 -3.06 2.34 -2.46
C LYS A 135 -1.83 2.99 -1.82
N VAL A 136 -2.03 3.77 -0.76
CA VAL A 136 -0.94 4.34 0.05
C VAL A 136 -0.19 3.21 0.75
N LEU A 137 -0.91 2.27 1.38
CA LEU A 137 -0.32 1.09 2.02
C LEU A 137 0.44 0.22 1.02
N ALA A 138 -0.10 0.00 -0.17
CA ALA A 138 0.58 -0.71 -1.25
C ALA A 138 1.86 0.02 -1.70
N ALA A 139 1.82 1.34 -1.85
CA ALA A 139 2.99 2.14 -2.23
C ALA A 139 4.11 2.07 -1.17
N ILE A 140 3.75 2.03 0.12
CA ILE A 140 4.72 1.83 1.21
C ILE A 140 5.33 0.43 1.11
N TYR A 141 4.50 -0.60 0.89
CA TYR A 141 4.96 -1.97 0.71
C TYR A 141 5.94 -2.08 -0.45
N GLU A 142 5.61 -1.53 -1.62
CA GLU A 142 6.53 -1.50 -2.77
C GLU A 142 7.82 -0.73 -2.46
N GLY A 143 7.74 0.35 -1.67
CA GLY A 143 8.91 1.08 -1.17
C GLY A 143 9.87 0.21 -0.36
N VAL A 144 9.35 -0.61 0.57
CA VAL A 144 10.17 -1.59 1.31
C VAL A 144 10.74 -2.64 0.37
N MET A 145 9.92 -3.16 -0.55
CA MET A 145 10.26 -4.33 -1.35
C MET A 145 11.24 -4.02 -2.50
N LYS A 146 11.30 -2.77 -2.96
CA LYS A 146 12.11 -2.33 -4.10
C LYS A 146 13.59 -2.74 -3.98
N ASN A 147 14.19 -2.52 -2.81
CA ASN A 147 15.59 -2.86 -2.54
C ASN A 147 15.73 -3.94 -1.45
N ALA A 148 14.65 -4.64 -1.12
CA ALA A 148 14.64 -5.61 -0.05
C ALA A 148 15.69 -6.72 -0.27
N PRO A 149 16.56 -7.01 0.72
CA PRO A 149 17.42 -8.18 0.67
C PRO A 149 16.59 -9.47 0.72
N GLU A 150 17.18 -10.59 0.33
CA GLU A 150 16.46 -11.86 0.12
C GLU A 150 15.74 -12.38 1.38
N ASN A 151 16.35 -12.17 2.56
CA ASN A 151 15.72 -12.50 3.84
C ASN A 151 14.44 -11.71 4.11
N ILE A 152 14.35 -10.46 3.64
CA ILE A 152 13.13 -9.64 3.73
C ILE A 152 12.10 -10.08 2.70
N LYS A 153 12.51 -10.41 1.48
CA LYS A 153 11.60 -10.94 0.44
C LYS A 153 10.88 -12.22 0.90
N LYS A 154 11.59 -13.08 1.62
CA LYS A 154 11.02 -14.27 2.27
C LYS A 154 10.02 -13.93 3.38
N GLN A 155 10.15 -12.75 3.99
CA GLN A 155 9.30 -12.23 5.06
C GLN A 155 8.27 -11.20 4.57
N ARG A 156 7.97 -11.14 3.26
CA ARG A 156 7.03 -10.15 2.67
C ARG A 156 5.66 -10.05 3.36
N THR A 157 5.13 -11.16 3.87
CA THR A 157 3.87 -11.13 4.64
C THR A 157 4.04 -10.41 5.99
N LEU A 158 5.20 -10.54 6.63
CA LEU A 158 5.51 -9.82 7.85
C LEU A 158 5.74 -8.33 7.59
N VAL A 159 6.36 -7.97 6.46
CA VAL A 159 6.44 -6.57 5.98
C VAL A 159 5.04 -5.96 5.90
N LEU A 160 4.11 -6.65 5.23
CA LEU A 160 2.73 -6.20 5.10
C LEU A 160 2.04 -6.03 6.46
N LYS A 161 2.25 -6.97 7.39
CA LYS A 161 1.70 -6.87 8.75
C LYS A 161 2.24 -5.68 9.53
N PHE A 162 3.52 -5.34 9.40
CA PHE A 162 4.10 -4.15 10.03
C PHE A 162 3.48 -2.88 9.46
N ILE A 163 3.23 -2.81 8.15
CA ILE A 163 2.56 -1.67 7.52
C ILE A 163 1.13 -1.53 8.04
N HIS A 164 0.38 -2.63 8.16
CA HIS A 164 -0.94 -2.62 8.78
C HIS A 164 -0.89 -2.21 10.26
N TYR A 165 0.13 -2.64 11.00
CA TYR A 165 0.35 -2.24 12.38
C TYR A 165 0.59 -0.73 12.50
N MET A 166 1.40 -0.14 11.63
CA MET A 166 1.62 1.32 11.59
C MET A 166 0.30 2.08 11.40
N TYR A 167 -0.56 1.59 10.51
CA TYR A 167 -1.87 2.19 10.30
C TYR A 167 -2.77 2.01 11.53
N TRP A 168 -2.91 0.78 12.01
CA TRP A 168 -3.75 0.44 13.16
C TRP A 168 -3.37 1.23 14.42
N ASN A 169 -2.06 1.33 14.70
CA ASN A 169 -1.51 2.03 15.86
C ASN A 169 -1.47 3.56 15.69
N CYS A 170 -1.99 4.08 14.57
CA CYS A 170 -2.06 5.51 14.28
C CYS A 170 -0.73 6.24 14.17
N ASP A 171 0.30 5.50 13.77
CA ASP A 171 1.60 6.04 13.41
C ASP A 171 1.59 6.67 12.01
N ILE A 172 0.70 6.18 11.12
CA ILE A 172 0.48 6.74 9.77
C ILE A 172 -1.01 6.98 9.47
N GLY A 173 -1.25 7.89 8.52
CA GLY A 173 -2.57 8.37 8.13
C GLY A 173 -3.10 9.49 9.02
N LEU A 174 -4.31 9.94 8.74
CA LEU A 174 -5.07 10.81 9.63
C LEU A 174 -5.54 10.02 10.86
N LYS A 175 -5.58 10.71 12.01
CA LYS A 175 -6.04 10.16 13.29
C LYS A 175 -7.55 10.36 13.45
#